data_AF-A0A2G4G634-F1
#
_entry.id   AF-A0A2G4G634-F1
#
_cell.length_a   1.000
_cell.length_b   1.000
_cell.length_c   1.000
_cell.angle_alpha   90.00
_cell.angle_beta   90.00
_cell.angle_gamma   90.00
#
_symmetry.space_group_name_H-M   'P 1'
#
loop_
_entity.id
_entity.type
_entity.pdbx_description
1 polymer ?
#
loop_
_entity_poly.entity_id
_entity_poly.type
_entity_poly.pdbx_seq_one_letter_code
_entity_poly.pdbx_strand_id
1 'polypeptide(L)' 'LIVEQGASGTSYGSWLSDEIQRRYFDWLDQPVQRVSGSEASPSISKVLERAAYAGVEEVVAGLARVKAGFGGNK' A
#
# COMPACT_ATOMS: atom_id res chain seq x y z
N LEU A 1 -0.40 7.54 -0.96
CA LEU A 1 -0.27 6.20 -0.36
C LEU A 1 -1.67 5.70 -0.02
N ILE A 2 -2.06 4.53 -0.50
CA ILE A 2 -3.32 3.87 -0.13
C ILE A 2 -2.98 2.72 0.83
N VAL A 3 -3.67 2.64 1.96
CA VAL A 3 -3.47 1.58 2.96
C VAL A 3 -4.77 0.81 3.12
N GLU A 4 -4.70 -0.51 3.02
CA GLU A 4 -5.84 -1.42 3.19
C GLU A 4 -5.43 -2.62 4.05
N GLN A 5 -6.34 -3.14 4.86
CA GLN A 5 -6.11 -4.38 5.62
C GLN A 5 -6.36 -5.65 4.79
N GLY A 6 -7.20 -5.55 3.75
CA GLY A 6 -7.56 -6.64 2.86
C GLY A 6 -6.40 -7.16 2.02
N ALA A 7 -6.60 -8.35 1.45
CA ALA A 7 -5.62 -9.02 0.60
C ALA A 7 -5.38 -8.24 -0.71
N SER A 8 -4.16 -8.34 -1.25
CA SER A 8 -3.73 -7.59 -2.45
C SER A 8 -4.59 -7.83 -3.70
N GLY A 9 -5.14 -9.04 -3.88
CA GLY A 9 -5.87 -9.47 -5.09
C GLY A 9 -7.17 -8.69 -5.34
N THR A 10 -8.23 -8.95 -4.58
CA THR A 10 -9.52 -8.25 -4.69
C THR A 10 -9.56 -6.98 -3.84
N SER A 11 -8.50 -6.17 -3.90
CA SER A 11 -8.34 -4.97 -3.08
C SER A 11 -9.07 -3.77 -3.69
N TYR A 12 -9.82 -3.05 -2.86
CA TYR A 12 -10.40 -1.76 -3.23
C TYR A 12 -9.30 -0.74 -3.59
N GLY A 13 -8.15 -0.82 -2.93
CA GLY A 13 -6.97 -0.05 -3.24
C GLY A 13 -6.44 -0.26 -4.67
N SER A 14 -6.62 -1.44 -5.27
CA SER A 14 -6.27 -1.67 -6.69
C SER A 14 -7.14 -0.79 -7.60
N TRP A 15 -8.45 -0.85 -7.40
CA TRP A 15 -9.42 -0.09 -8.19
C TRP A 15 -9.28 1.42 -7.98
N LEU A 16 -9.13 1.86 -6.73
CA LEU A 16 -8.92 3.27 -6.41
C LEU A 16 -7.63 3.81 -7.01
N SER A 17 -6.54 3.03 -6.96
CA SER A 17 -5.26 3.43 -7.55
C SER A 17 -5.34 3.61 -9.06
N ASP A 18 -6.06 2.72 -9.75
CA ASP A 18 -6.29 2.84 -11.20
C ASP A 18 -7.08 4.11 -11.52
N GLU A 19 -8.17 4.37 -10.78
CA GLU A 19 -9.01 5.54 -11.01
C GLU A 19 -8.28 6.85 -10.72
N ILE A 20 -7.45 6.88 -9.68
CA ILE A 20 -6.59 8.03 -9.37
C ILE A 20 -5.61 8.28 -10.52
N GLN A 21 -4.94 7.23 -11.01
CA GLN A 21 -4.01 7.38 -12.13
C GLN A 21 -4.74 7.88 -13.39
N ARG A 22 -5.90 7.34 -13.72
CA ARG A 22 -6.65 7.75 -14.93
C ARG A 22 -7.16 9.19 -14.87
N ARG A 23 -7.52 9.70 -13.69
CA ARG A 23 -8.11 11.04 -13.55
C ARG A 23 -7.12 12.13 -13.18
N TYR A 24 -6.03 11.78 -12.50
CA TYR A 24 -5.14 12.74 -11.87
C TYR A 24 -3.67 12.53 -12.22
N PHE A 25 -3.36 11.80 -13.29
CA PHE A 25 -1.97 11.53 -13.73
C PHE A 25 -1.08 12.79 -13.70
N ASP A 26 -1.54 13.87 -14.31
CA ASP A 26 -0.77 15.12 -14.44
C ASP A 26 -0.53 15.83 -13.08
N TRP A 27 -1.27 15.44 -12.05
CA TRP A 27 -1.18 16.01 -10.69
C TRP A 27 -0.37 15.12 -9.74
N LEU A 28 0.13 13.98 -10.21
CA LEU A 28 0.88 13.03 -9.40
C LEU A 28 2.38 13.23 -9.61
N ASP A 29 3.09 13.64 -8.56
CA ASP A 29 4.55 13.73 -8.57
C ASP A 29 5.23 12.35 -8.67
N GLN A 30 4.49 11.28 -8.39
CA GLN A 30 4.98 9.90 -8.41
C GLN A 30 3.84 8.89 -8.51
N PRO A 31 4.12 7.63 -8.88
CA PRO A 31 3.13 6.56 -8.88
C PRO A 31 2.48 6.33 -7.51
N VAL A 32 1.15 6.10 -7.52
CA VAL A 32 0.37 5.81 -6.31
C VAL A 32 0.91 4.55 -5.62
N GLN A 33 1.48 4.72 -4.44
CA GLN A 33 1.94 3.61 -3.60
C GLN A 33 0.78 2.94 -2.88
N ARG A 34 0.87 1.62 -2.68
CA ARG A 34 -0.11 0.80 -1.97
C ARG A 34 0.54 -0.03 -0.87
N VAL A 35 -0.19 -0.21 0.22
CA VAL A 35 0.12 -1.13 1.33
C VAL A 35 -1.16 -1.92 1.61
N SER A 36 -1.09 -3.25 1.51
CA SER A 36 -2.22 -4.16 1.73
C SER A 36 -1.81 -5.31 2.66
N GLY A 37 -2.80 -6.04 3.18
CA GLY A 37 -2.55 -7.33 3.82
C GLY A 37 -1.99 -8.33 2.81
N SER A 38 -1.32 -9.37 3.32
CA SER A 38 -0.86 -10.47 2.48
C SER A 38 -2.02 -11.41 2.11
N GLU A 39 -1.78 -12.30 1.17
CA GLU A 39 -2.79 -13.26 0.68
C GLU A 39 -3.03 -14.42 1.67
N ALA A 40 -2.32 -14.46 2.80
CA ALA A 40 -2.47 -15.51 3.79
C ALA A 40 -3.77 -15.32 4.59
N SER A 41 -4.55 -16.40 4.74
CA SER A 41 -5.68 -16.44 5.67
C SER A 41 -5.17 -16.19 7.09
N PRO A 42 -5.83 -15.33 7.88
CA PRO A 42 -5.57 -15.24 9.31
C PRO A 42 -5.62 -16.65 9.90
N SER A 43 -4.61 -17.01 10.69
CA SER A 43 -4.50 -18.35 11.28
C SER A 43 -4.29 -18.23 12.79
N ILE A 44 -4.44 -19.34 13.52
CA ILE A 44 -4.24 -19.40 14.98
C ILE A 44 -2.77 -19.08 15.38
N SER A 45 -1.84 -19.06 14.43
CA SER A 45 -0.46 -18.67 14.67
C SER A 45 -0.33 -17.14 14.67
N LYS A 46 0.12 -16.58 15.80
CA LYS A 46 0.45 -15.15 15.94
C LYS A 46 1.41 -14.63 14.87
N VAL A 47 2.36 -15.46 14.44
CA VAL A 47 3.35 -15.08 13.42
C VAL A 47 2.69 -14.94 12.05
N LEU A 48 1.82 -15.88 11.70
CA LEU A 48 1.11 -15.85 10.42
C LEU A 48 0.00 -14.81 10.40
N GLU A 49 -0.66 -14.57 11.54
CA GLU A 49 -1.61 -13.47 11.72
C GLU A 49 -0.93 -12.11 11.48
N ARG A 50 0.23 -11.86 12.10
CA ARG A 50 1.01 -10.63 11.85
C ARG A 50 1.41 -10.48 10.39
N ALA A 51 1.74 -11.58 9.71
CA ALA A 51 2.08 -11.57 8.29
C ALA A 51 0.85 -11.39 7.38
N ALA A 52 -0.36 -11.65 7.87
CA ALA A 52 -1.59 -11.58 7.08
C ALA A 52 -2.08 -10.13 6.89
N TYR A 53 -1.85 -9.23 7.84
CA TYR A 53 -2.40 -7.88 7.81
C TYR A 53 -1.33 -6.78 7.63
N ALA A 54 -1.73 -5.65 7.06
CA ALA A 54 -0.88 -4.47 6.95
C ALA A 54 -0.72 -3.79 8.31
N GLY A 55 0.45 -3.90 8.93
CA GLY A 55 0.77 -3.28 10.20
C GLY A 55 1.43 -1.91 10.07
N VAL A 56 1.90 -1.39 11.21
CA VAL A 56 2.57 -0.09 11.30
C VAL A 56 3.86 -0.09 10.48
N GLU A 57 4.62 -1.18 10.55
CA GLU A 57 5.91 -1.34 9.90
C GLU A 57 5.78 -1.29 8.37
N GLU A 58 4.76 -1.92 7.81
CA GLU A 58 4.48 -1.90 6.37
C GLU A 58 4.06 -0.50 5.90
N VAL A 59 3.28 0.23 6.72
CA VAL A 59 2.89 1.62 6.42
C VAL A 59 4.09 2.54 6.49
N VAL A 60 4.97 2.40 7.49
CA VAL A 60 6.21 3.17 7.60
C VAL A 60 7.11 2.92 6.40
N ALA A 61 7.26 1.65 5.97
CA ALA A 61 8.00 1.33 4.76
C ALA A 61 7.36 1.94 3.50
N GLY A 62 6.02 1.95 3.42
CA GLY A 62 5.29 2.63 2.35
C GLY A 62 5.53 4.13 2.32
N LEU A 63 5.51 4.79 3.48
CA LEU A 63 5.81 6.22 3.61
C LEU A 63 7.26 6.54 3.24
N ALA A 64 8.20 5.69 3.63
CA ALA A 64 9.61 5.83 3.25
C ALA A 64 9.78 5.75 1.72
N ARG A 65 9.08 4.84 1.05
CA ARG A 65 9.05 4.77 -0.43
C ARG A 65 8.48 6.04 -1.06
N VAL A 66 7.35 6.53 -0.55
CA VAL A 66 6.74 7.79 -1.00
C VAL A 66 7.72 8.96 -0.85
N LYS A 67 8.39 9.06 0.31
CA LYS A 67 9.40 10.10 0.56
C LYS A 67 10.56 10.03 -0.43
N ALA A 68 11.02 8.82 -0.78
CA ALA A 68 12.09 8.65 -1.77
C ALA A 68 11.64 9.03 -3.18
N GLY A 69 10.38 8.76 -3.53
CA GLY A 69 9.82 9.06 -4.85
C GLY A 69 9.62 10.56 -5.14
N PHE A 70 9.54 11.41 -4.11
CA PHE A 70 9.51 12.86 -4.29
C PHE A 70 10.85 13.46 -4.79
N GLY A 71 11.89 12.64 -4.93
CA GLY A 71 13.25 13.12 -5.11
C GLY A 71 13.75 13.69 -3.77
N GLY A 72 14.94 13.29 -3.33
CA GLY A 72 15.52 13.91 -2.14
C GLY A 72 15.65 15.41 -2.39
N ASN A 73 14.90 16.23 -1.63
CA ASN A 73 15.09 17.68 -1.60
C ASN A 73 16.59 17.95 -1.42
N LYS A 74 17.25 18.36 -2.50
CA LYS A 74 18.56 18.99 -2.45
C LYS A 74 18.37 20.49 -2.39
#